data_AF-A0A6V7LS64-F1
#
_entry.id   AF-A0A6V7LS64-F1
#
_cell.length_a   1.000
_cell.length_b   1.000
_cell.length_c   1.000
_cell.angle_alpha   90.00
_cell.angle_beta   90.00
_cell.angle_gamma   90.00
#
_symmetry.space_group_name_H-M   'P 1'
#
loop_
_entity.id
_entity.type
_entity.pdbx_description
1 polymer ?
#
loop_
_entity_poly.entity_id
_entity_poly.type
_entity_poly.pdbx_seq_one_letter_code
_entity_poly.pdbx_strand_id
1 'polypeptide(L)' 'APDEKSLNDLHSKLDESQVDHKLWIEQPENIPTCLVVKPYPKDLIQKHFKKFKLFKS' A
#
# COMPACT_ATOMS: atom_id res chain seq x y z
N ALA A 1 1.41 -0.98 -7.48
CA ALA A 1 0.91 0.34 -7.95
C ALA A 1 1.89 0.84 -9.01
N PRO A 2 1.45 1.63 -9.99
CA PRO A 2 2.32 1.97 -11.11
C PRO A 2 3.42 2.99 -10.78
N ASP A 3 3.31 3.73 -9.66
CA ASP A 3 4.20 4.85 -9.35
C ASP A 3 4.38 5.07 -7.82
N GLU A 4 5.51 5.69 -7.45
CA GLU A 4 5.88 6.05 -6.07
C GLU A 4 4.80 6.87 -5.36
N LYS A 5 4.22 7.85 -6.06
CA LYS A 5 3.18 8.73 -5.52
C LYS A 5 1.96 7.91 -5.07
N SER A 6 1.54 6.95 -5.89
CA SER A 6 0.43 6.05 -5.54
C SER A 6 0.69 5.19 -4.30
N LEU A 7 1.95 4.82 -4.03
CA LEU A 7 2.34 4.11 -2.81
C LEU A 7 2.31 5.04 -1.58
N ASN A 8 2.86 6.25 -1.70
CA ASN A 8 2.83 7.25 -0.63
C ASN A 8 1.39 7.69 -0.30
N ASP A 9 0.55 7.94 -1.31
CA ASP A 9 -0.86 8.26 -1.11
C ASP A 9 -1.63 7.11 -0.42
N LEU A 10 -1.25 5.86 -0.68
CA LEU A 10 -1.85 4.70 -0.01
C LEU A 10 -1.34 4.60 1.43
N HIS A 11 -0.05 4.80 1.67
CA HIS A 11 0.57 4.83 3.00
C HIS A 11 -0.16 5.82 3.91
N SER A 12 -0.30 7.09 3.49
CA SER A 12 -1.00 8.11 4.29
C SER A 12 -2.45 7.75 4.58
N LYS A 13 -3.19 7.21 3.60
CA LYS A 13 -4.59 6.81 3.80
C LYS A 13 -4.75 5.66 4.79
N LEU A 14 -3.80 4.73 4.81
CA LEU A 14 -3.80 3.61 5.74
C LEU A 14 -3.44 4.08 7.15
N ASP A 15 -2.51 5.03 7.26
CA ASP A 15 -2.14 5.66 8.54
C ASP A 15 -3.31 6.45 9.15
N GLU A 16 -3.98 7.28 8.36
CA GLU A 16 -5.21 8.00 8.74
C GLU A 16 -6.34 7.04 9.18
N SER A 17 -6.39 5.84 8.60
CA SER A 17 -7.39 4.83 8.90
C SER A 17 -6.97 3.86 10.01
N GLN A 18 -5.83 4.11 10.67
CA GLN A 18 -5.24 3.28 11.72
C GLN A 18 -5.08 1.80 11.30
N VAL A 19 -4.73 1.58 10.05
CA VAL A 19 -4.49 0.23 9.51
C VAL A 19 -3.01 -0.08 9.62
N ASP A 20 -2.64 -1.10 10.42
CA ASP A 20 -1.26 -1.58 10.48
C ASP A 20 -0.74 -1.99 9.10
N HIS A 21 0.34 -1.36 8.66
CA HIS A 21 0.96 -1.57 7.36
C HIS A 21 2.46 -1.27 7.39
N LYS A 22 3.19 -1.73 6.37
CA LYS A 22 4.62 -1.47 6.18
C LYS A 22 4.87 -0.99 4.76
N LEU A 23 5.53 0.16 4.64
CA LEU A 23 6.11 0.65 3.41
C LEU A 23 7.56 0.16 3.32
N TRP A 24 7.90 -0.56 2.26
CA TRP A 24 9.25 -1.03 1.97
C TRP A 24 9.97 0.00 1.12
N ILE A 25 11.12 0.46 1.61
CA ILE A 25 11.98 1.41 0.92
C ILE A 25 13.25 0.66 0.49
N GLU A 26 13.52 0.64 -0.81
CA GLU A 26 14.69 -0.04 -1.38
C GLU A 26 15.92 0.86 -1.33
N GLN A 27 17.07 0.26 -1.05
CA GLN A 27 18.37 0.94 -0.96
C GLN A 27 19.26 0.53 -2.13
N PRO A 28 20.22 1.38 -2.57
CA PRO A 28 20.56 2.70 -2.02
C PRO A 28 19.68 3.86 -2.52
N GLU A 29 18.78 3.63 -3.48
CA GLU A 29 18.00 4.69 -4.13
C GLU A 29 16.96 5.34 -3.20
N ASN A 30 16.65 4.72 -2.05
CA ASN A 30 15.71 5.19 -1.04
C ASN A 30 14.28 5.40 -1.59
N ILE A 31 13.83 4.51 -2.47
CA ILE A 31 12.51 4.59 -3.14
C ILE A 31 11.50 3.57 -2.56
N PRO A 32 10.21 3.93 -2.42
CA PRO A 32 9.20 2.97 -2.01
C PRO A 32 8.87 1.98 -3.12
N THR A 33 9.07 0.69 -2.86
CA THR A 33 8.87 -0.38 -3.85
C THR A 33 7.65 -1.24 -3.55
N CYS A 34 7.28 -1.38 -2.28
CA CYS A 34 6.20 -2.27 -1.85
C CYS A 34 5.47 -1.71 -0.64
N LEU A 35 4.16 -1.93 -0.57
CA LEU A 35 3.36 -1.67 0.62
C LEU A 35 2.55 -2.91 0.94
N VAL A 36 2.64 -3.35 2.20
CA VAL A 36 1.91 -4.51 2.72
C VAL A 36 1.08 -4.11 3.94
N VAL A 37 -0.05 -4.76 4.12
CA VAL A 37 -0.92 -4.60 5.29
C VAL A 37 -0.90 -5.87 6.11
N LYS A 38 -1.15 -5.76 7.42
CA LYS A 38 -1.45 -6.91 8.26
C LYS A 38 -2.70 -7.65 7.69
N PRO A 39 -2.89 -8.95 7.97
CA PRO A 39 -4.14 -9.61 7.60
C PRO A 39 -5.36 -8.91 8.21
N TYR A 40 -6.31 -8.53 7.36
CA TYR A 40 -7.58 -7.91 7.75
C TYR A 40 -8.75 -8.59 7.06
N PRO A 41 -9.97 -8.50 7.62
CA PRO A 41 -11.19 -8.83 6.91
C PRO A 41 -11.27 -8.06 5.59
N LYS A 42 -11.64 -8.75 4.52
CA LYS A 42 -11.69 -8.18 3.16
C LYS A 42 -12.53 -6.90 3.12
N ASP A 43 -13.69 -6.90 3.78
CA ASP A 43 -14.63 -5.77 3.75
C ASP A 43 -14.05 -4.51 4.40
N LEU A 44 -13.15 -4.66 5.38
CA LEU A 44 -12.50 -3.53 6.06
C LEU A 44 -11.44 -2.88 5.17
N ILE A 45 -10.67 -3.70 4.45
CA ILE A 45 -9.48 -3.25 3.72
C ILE A 45 -9.75 -2.96 2.24
N GLN A 46 -10.75 -3.62 1.63
CA GLN A 46 -11.01 -3.56 0.20
C GLN A 46 -11.24 -2.13 -0.29
N LYS A 47 -11.84 -1.25 0.51
CA LYS A 47 -12.04 0.17 0.16
C LYS A 47 -10.75 0.91 -0.19
N HIS A 48 -9.62 0.55 0.44
CA HIS A 48 -8.31 1.15 0.18
C HIS A 48 -7.66 0.59 -1.09
N PHE A 49 -7.92 -0.69 -1.39
CA PHE A 49 -7.24 -1.42 -2.46
C PHE A 49 -8.04 -1.55 -3.77
N LYS A 50 -9.36 -1.29 -3.76
CA LYS A 50 -10.27 -1.50 -4.91
C LYS A 50 -9.84 -0.78 -6.19
N LYS A 51 -9.15 0.36 -6.07
CA LYS A 51 -8.64 1.13 -7.21
C LYS A 51 -7.42 0.51 -7.89
N PHE A 52 -6.70 -0.38 -7.20
CA PHE A 52 -5.51 -1.03 -7.74
C PHE A 52 -5.91 -2.33 -8.45
N LYS A 53 -5.30 -2.56 -9.62
CA LYS A 53 -5.47 -3.81 -10.35
C LYS A 53 -4.56 -4.87 -9.72
N LEU A 54 -5.06 -6.10 -9.63
CA LEU A 54 -4.22 -7.24 -9.28
C LEU A 54 -3.11 -7.38 -10.32
N PHE A 55 -1.89 -7.65 -9.86
CA PHE A 55 -0.78 -7.98 -10.74
C PHE A 55 -1.15 -9.26 -11.50
N LYS A 56 -1.06 -9.22 -12.82
CA LYS A 56 -1.29 -10.40 -13.66
C LYS A 56 0.06 -11.05 -13.92
N SER A 57 0.12 -12.36 -13.66
CA SER A 57 1.22 -13.23 -14.09
C SER A 57 1.21 -13.44 -15.60
#